data_AF-A0A0G4F2J3-F1
#
_entry.id   AF-A0A0G4F2J3-F1
#
_cell.length_a   1.000
_cell.length_b   1.000
_cell.length_c   1.000
_cell.angle_alpha   90.00
_cell.angle_beta   90.00
_cell.angle_gamma   90.00
#
_symmetry.space_group_name_H-M   'P 1'
#
loop_
_entity.id
_entity.type
_entity.pdbx_description
1 polymer ?
#
loop_
_entity_poly.entity_id
_entity_poly.type
_entity_poly.pdbx_seq_one_letter_code
_entity_poly.pdbx_strand_id
1 'polypeptide(L)'
;MSSSLTRLLAQPGSAFKPPETVDDRTFSVHWASRYKLNEEQMRAFQIICSHLLNHYRDLRDNKYIAPLRMCLTGEGGTGNTVMKAVKAYFAELQCRHWLCLAALTGVAADNTESSTVNSLLHLFDDFESGEKRLRRQAGKQEAVDGDRI
;
A
#
# COMPACT_ATOMS: atom_id res chain seq x y z
N MET A 1 34.19 -6.99 3.22
CA MET A 1 32.84 -7.02 3.81
C MET A 1 31.88 -6.26 2.89
N SER A 2 30.73 -6.88 2.60
CA SER A 2 29.49 -6.25 2.14
C SER A 2 29.43 -5.60 0.74
N SER A 3 29.62 -6.37 -0.34
CA SER A 3 29.12 -5.99 -1.67
C SER A 3 27.71 -6.55 -1.97
N SER A 4 27.24 -7.52 -1.17
CA SER A 4 25.93 -8.16 -1.37
C SER A 4 24.75 -7.35 -0.84
N LEU A 5 24.93 -6.49 0.18
CA LEU A 5 23.83 -5.66 0.70
C LEU A 5 23.54 -4.43 -0.18
N THR A 6 24.56 -3.89 -0.86
CA THR A 6 24.38 -2.77 -1.80
C THR A 6 23.64 -3.19 -3.07
N ARG A 7 23.75 -4.47 -3.48
CA ARG A 7 22.97 -5.01 -4.61
C ARG A 7 21.49 -5.24 -4.29
N LEU A 8 21.16 -5.50 -3.02
CA LEU A 8 19.77 -5.78 -2.60
C LEU A 8 18.91 -4.50 -2.54
N LEU A 9 19.54 -3.34 -2.28
CA LEU A 9 18.88 -2.04 -2.29
C LEU A 9 18.86 -1.38 -3.67
N ALA A 10 19.51 -1.98 -4.67
CA ALA A 10 19.74 -1.42 -5.99
C ALA A 10 19.11 -2.25 -7.12
N GLN A 11 17.84 -2.65 -6.96
CA GLN A 11 16.99 -2.94 -8.12
C GLN A 11 15.69 -2.14 -8.11
N PRO A 12 15.70 -0.82 -8.35
CA PRO A 12 14.54 -0.12 -8.88
C PRO A 12 14.58 -0.20 -10.41
N GLY A 13 14.59 -1.43 -10.96
CA GLY A 13 14.94 -1.67 -12.36
C GLY A 13 13.78 -1.96 -13.30
N SER A 14 12.71 -2.62 -12.86
CA SER A 14 11.83 -3.29 -13.85
C SER A 14 10.31 -3.14 -13.67
N ALA A 15 9.80 -2.33 -12.74
CA ALA A 15 8.35 -2.27 -12.56
C ALA A 15 7.75 -0.92 -12.18
N PHE A 16 8.50 0.18 -12.02
CA PHE A 16 7.82 1.48 -11.94
C PHE A 16 7.63 2.00 -13.37
N LYS A 17 6.38 2.03 -13.83
CA LYS A 17 6.03 2.68 -15.08
C LYS A 17 5.54 4.10 -14.77
N PRO A 18 6.39 5.13 -14.85
CA PRO A 18 5.90 6.50 -14.75
C PRO A 18 4.88 6.75 -15.87
N PRO A 19 3.89 7.62 -15.65
CA PRO A 19 3.00 8.03 -16.72
C PRO A 19 3.84 8.62 -17.86
N GLU A 20 3.74 8.04 -19.05
CA GLU A 20 4.43 8.53 -20.25
C GLU A 20 3.78 9.86 -20.65
N THR A 21 4.40 10.97 -20.22
CA THR A 21 4.14 12.35 -20.70
C THR A 21 2.78 12.99 -20.43
N VAL A 22 1.81 12.27 -19.86
CA VAL A 22 0.55 12.88 -19.40
C VAL A 22 0.84 13.66 -18.12
N ASP A 23 0.55 14.96 -18.12
CA ASP A 23 0.65 15.85 -16.96
C ASP A 23 0.22 15.14 -15.67
N ASP A 24 1.15 15.04 -14.70
CA ASP A 24 0.99 14.33 -13.43
C ASP A 24 -0.33 14.72 -12.71
N ARG A 25 -0.75 15.98 -12.90
CA ARG A 25 -2.02 16.51 -12.40
C ARG A 25 -3.22 15.90 -13.12
N THR A 26 -3.18 15.80 -14.43
CA THR A 26 -4.26 15.21 -15.23
C THR A 26 -4.45 13.73 -14.89
N PHE A 27 -3.34 13.01 -14.68
CA PHE A 27 -3.38 11.60 -14.32
C PHE A 27 -4.00 11.35 -12.94
N SER A 28 -3.64 12.15 -11.92
CA SER A 28 -4.25 12.06 -10.60
C SER A 28 -5.72 12.50 -10.59
N VAL A 29 -6.09 13.53 -11.36
CA VAL A 29 -7.49 13.99 -11.48
C VAL A 29 -8.39 12.92 -12.10
N HIS A 30 -7.90 12.18 -13.10
CA HIS A 30 -8.64 11.04 -13.68
C HIS A 30 -9.02 10.00 -12.60
N TRP A 31 -8.06 9.62 -11.75
CA TRP A 31 -8.30 8.67 -10.66
C TRP A 31 -9.25 9.23 -9.59
N ALA A 32 -9.11 10.50 -9.22
CA ALA A 32 -10.01 11.15 -8.28
C ALA A 32 -11.47 11.13 -8.78
N SER A 33 -11.68 11.40 -10.08
CA SER A 33 -12.99 11.33 -10.72
C SER A 33 -13.55 9.90 -10.73
N ARG A 34 -12.73 8.90 -11.09
CA ARG A 34 -13.13 7.48 -11.12
C ARG A 34 -13.64 6.98 -9.75
N TYR A 35 -13.04 7.46 -8.67
CA TYR A 35 -13.44 7.13 -7.30
C TYR A 35 -14.45 8.10 -6.69
N LYS A 36 -14.92 9.10 -7.46
CA LYS A 36 -15.88 10.13 -7.02
C LYS A 36 -15.45 10.79 -5.71
N LEU A 37 -14.16 11.14 -5.61
CA LEU A 37 -13.62 11.80 -4.43
C LEU A 37 -14.23 13.20 -4.31
N ASN A 38 -14.62 13.59 -3.09
CA ASN A 38 -14.95 14.99 -2.81
C ASN A 38 -13.68 15.86 -2.82
N GLU A 39 -13.83 17.18 -2.68
CA GLU A 39 -12.71 18.12 -2.79
C GLU A 39 -11.58 17.84 -1.79
N GLU A 40 -11.91 17.53 -0.54
CA GLU A 40 -10.93 17.25 0.51
C GLU A 40 -10.24 15.90 0.33
N GLN A 41 -10.99 14.88 -0.07
CA GLN A 41 -10.46 13.56 -0.43
C GLN A 41 -9.54 13.65 -1.65
N MET A 42 -9.91 14.45 -2.66
CA MET A 42 -9.09 14.71 -3.84
C MET A 42 -7.80 15.43 -3.46
N ARG A 43 -7.86 16.46 -2.61
CA ARG A 43 -6.67 17.15 -2.10
C ARG A 43 -5.73 16.16 -1.39
N ALA A 44 -6.28 15.32 -0.52
CA ALA A 44 -5.50 14.31 0.18
C ALA A 44 -4.82 13.31 -0.78
N PHE A 45 -5.58 12.81 -1.75
CA PHE A 45 -5.10 11.91 -2.78
C PHE A 45 -3.98 12.55 -3.63
N GLN A 46 -4.13 13.81 -4.03
CA GLN A 46 -3.13 14.55 -4.81
C GLN A 46 -1.82 14.75 -4.05
N ILE A 47 -1.86 15.02 -2.74
CA ILE A 47 -0.66 15.12 -1.90
C ILE A 47 0.11 13.79 -1.92
N ILE A 48 -0.59 12.67 -1.76
CA ILE A 48 0.01 11.32 -1.78
C ILE A 48 0.63 11.03 -3.15
N CYS A 49 -0.10 11.28 -4.25
CA CYS A 49 0.39 11.03 -5.61
C CYS A 49 1.62 11.88 -5.94
N SER A 50 1.56 13.18 -5.63
CA SER A 50 2.67 14.10 -5.86
C SER A 50 3.91 13.69 -5.07
N HIS A 51 3.72 13.28 -3.81
CA HIS A 51 4.82 12.79 -2.99
C HIS A 51 5.45 11.52 -3.56
N LEU A 52 4.65 10.54 -4.01
CA LEU A 52 5.17 9.31 -4.63
C LEU A 52 6.03 9.60 -5.86
N LEU A 53 5.57 10.48 -6.75
CA LEU A 53 6.29 10.83 -7.98
C LEU A 53 7.60 11.57 -7.68
N ASN A 54 7.57 12.51 -6.74
CA ASN A 54 8.79 13.21 -6.30
C ASN A 54 9.77 12.25 -5.64
N HIS A 55 9.28 11.38 -4.75
CA HIS A 55 10.09 10.35 -4.10
C HIS A 55 10.78 9.45 -5.13
N TYR A 56 10.09 9.04 -6.19
CA TYR A 56 10.69 8.27 -7.26
C TYR A 56 11.80 9.03 -8.01
N ARG A 57 11.56 10.32 -8.35
CA ARG A 57 12.56 11.17 -9.02
C ARG A 57 13.80 11.37 -8.15
N ASP A 58 13.62 11.65 -6.87
CA ASP A 58 14.71 11.90 -5.93
C ASP A 58 15.51 10.61 -5.61
N LEU A 59 14.84 9.45 -5.53
CA LEU A 59 15.51 8.15 -5.37
C LEU A 59 16.46 7.86 -6.53
N ARG A 60 16.03 8.17 -7.77
CA ARG A 60 16.87 8.02 -8.96
C ARG A 60 18.15 8.86 -8.89
N ASP A 61 18.07 10.02 -8.23
CA ASP A 61 19.17 10.95 -8.03
C ASP A 61 20.00 10.65 -6.75
N ASN A 62 19.74 9.54 -6.04
CA ASN A 62 20.35 9.20 -4.75
C ASN A 62 20.18 10.31 -3.68
N LYS A 63 19.06 11.05 -3.72
CA LYS A 63 18.76 12.09 -2.74
C LYS A 63 18.00 11.51 -1.54
N TYR A 64 18.28 12.06 -0.35
CA TYR A 64 17.46 11.80 0.83
C TYR A 64 16.08 12.47 0.68
N ILE A 65 15.02 11.71 0.95
CA ILE A 65 13.64 12.19 0.84
C ILE A 65 13.00 12.15 2.22
N ALA A 66 12.46 13.29 2.65
CA ALA A 66 11.69 13.35 3.89
C ALA A 66 10.37 12.57 3.72
N PRO A 67 9.99 11.68 4.65
CA PRO A 67 8.77 10.89 4.52
C PRO A 67 7.52 11.76 4.64
N LEU A 68 6.50 11.49 3.82
CA LEU A 68 5.17 12.10 4.00
C LEU A 68 4.53 11.58 5.29
N ARG A 69 4.36 12.49 6.26
CA ARG A 69 3.62 12.23 7.49
C ARG A 69 2.28 12.93 7.40
N MET A 70 1.21 12.14 7.33
CA MET A 70 -0.13 12.64 7.07
C MET A 70 -1.13 11.88 7.92
N CYS A 71 -2.03 12.63 8.57
CA CYS A 71 -3.18 12.08 9.27
C CYS A 71 -4.44 12.52 8.53
N LEU A 72 -5.25 11.55 8.13
CA LEU A 72 -6.56 11.79 7.51
C LEU A 72 -7.63 11.37 8.49
N THR A 73 -8.46 12.33 8.87
CA THR A 73 -9.62 12.12 9.73
C THR A 73 -10.89 12.47 8.97
N GLY A 74 -12.01 11.90 9.39
CA GLY A 74 -13.30 12.10 8.77
C GLY A 74 -14.35 11.20 9.41
N GLU A 75 -15.60 11.43 9.07
CA GLU A 75 -16.70 10.58 9.52
C GLU A 75 -16.52 9.13 9.04
N GLY A 76 -17.02 8.18 9.83
CA GLY A 76 -16.84 6.76 9.58
C GLY A 76 -17.17 6.36 8.14
N GLY A 77 -16.21 5.74 7.44
CA GLY A 77 -16.36 5.26 6.06
C GLY A 77 -15.81 6.20 4.97
N THR A 78 -15.55 7.47 5.26
CA THR A 78 -15.05 8.44 4.26
C THR A 78 -13.60 8.19 3.82
N GLY A 79 -12.75 7.65 4.71
CA GLY A 79 -11.35 7.35 4.40
C GLY A 79 -11.15 6.15 3.46
N ASN A 80 -12.14 5.25 3.36
CA ASN A 80 -12.00 4.02 2.57
C ASN A 80 -11.89 4.33 1.07
N THR A 81 -12.64 5.32 0.58
CA THR A 81 -12.60 5.71 -0.84
C THR A 81 -11.24 6.27 -1.25
N VAL A 82 -10.62 7.08 -0.39
CA VAL A 82 -9.25 7.60 -0.61
C VAL A 82 -8.25 6.45 -0.65
N MET A 83 -8.31 5.52 0.30
CA MET A 83 -7.43 4.35 0.31
C MET A 83 -7.57 3.49 -0.95
N LYS A 84 -8.81 3.26 -1.42
CA LYS A 84 -9.06 2.52 -2.67
C LYS A 84 -8.45 3.24 -3.88
N ALA A 85 -8.59 4.55 -3.97
CA ALA A 85 -7.97 5.35 -5.02
C ALA A 85 -6.44 5.24 -4.99
N VAL A 86 -5.83 5.34 -3.80
CA VAL A 86 -4.37 5.19 -3.62
C VAL A 86 -3.90 3.80 -4.04
N LYS A 87 -4.58 2.73 -3.62
CA LYS A 87 -4.22 1.36 -4.04
C LYS A 87 -4.20 1.20 -5.55
N ALA A 88 -5.25 1.69 -6.22
CA ALA A 88 -5.38 1.57 -7.66
C ALA A 88 -4.32 2.40 -8.39
N TYR A 89 -4.00 3.59 -7.88
CA TYR A 89 -2.93 4.42 -8.40
C TYR A 89 -1.56 3.73 -8.34
N PHE A 90 -1.21 3.12 -7.20
CA PHE A 90 0.03 2.36 -7.07
C PHE A 90 0.06 1.11 -7.97
N ALA A 91 -1.08 0.46 -8.16
CA ALA A 91 -1.20 -0.69 -9.06
C ALA A 91 -0.96 -0.29 -10.53
N GLU A 92 -1.51 0.85 -10.95
CA GLU A 92 -1.36 1.39 -12.31
C GLU A 92 0.08 1.77 -12.62
N LEU A 93 0.77 2.37 -11.65
CA LEU A 93 2.20 2.67 -11.75
C LEU A 93 3.09 1.43 -11.60
N GLN A 94 2.49 0.23 -11.52
CA GLN A 94 3.15 -1.05 -11.33
C GLN A 94 4.03 -1.14 -10.07
N CYS A 95 3.79 -0.27 -9.09
CA CYS A 95 4.50 -0.20 -7.81
C CYS A 95 3.66 -0.62 -6.61
N ARG A 96 2.64 -1.49 -6.81
CA ARG A 96 1.80 -2.01 -5.71
C ARG A 96 2.61 -2.55 -4.53
N HIS A 97 3.76 -3.16 -4.80
CA HIS A 97 4.65 -3.74 -3.79
C HIS A 97 5.33 -2.69 -2.88
N TRP A 98 5.26 -1.39 -3.22
CA TRP A 98 5.76 -0.30 -2.38
C TRP A 98 4.74 0.15 -1.34
N LEU A 99 3.48 -0.25 -1.49
CA LEU A 99 2.39 0.14 -0.61
C LEU A 99 2.11 -0.94 0.43
N CYS A 100 2.47 -0.69 1.69
CA CYS A 100 2.03 -1.47 2.82
C CYS A 100 0.79 -0.84 3.45
N LEU A 101 -0.23 -1.65 3.72
CA LEU A 101 -1.46 -1.21 4.35
C LEU A 101 -1.70 -1.98 5.63
N ALA A 102 -2.03 -1.25 6.69
CA ALA A 102 -2.37 -1.84 7.96
C ALA A 102 -3.60 -1.20 8.60
N ALA A 103 -4.33 -2.01 9.36
CA ALA A 103 -5.41 -1.58 10.23
C ALA A 103 -5.16 -2.03 11.67
N LEU A 104 -5.80 -1.35 12.62
CA LEU A 104 -5.64 -1.64 14.05
C LEU A 104 -6.29 -2.97 14.46
N THR A 105 -7.40 -3.36 13.82
CA THR A 105 -8.17 -4.56 14.17
C THR A 105 -8.36 -5.48 12.96
N GLY A 106 -8.60 -6.76 13.22
CA GLY A 106 -8.81 -7.75 12.15
C GLY A 106 -10.00 -7.42 11.25
N VAL A 107 -11.13 -7.01 11.84
CA VAL A 107 -12.34 -6.63 11.07
C VAL A 107 -12.08 -5.41 10.17
N ALA A 108 -11.33 -4.42 10.66
CA ALA A 108 -10.95 -3.27 9.85
C ALA A 108 -9.96 -3.66 8.74
N ALA A 109 -9.05 -4.60 9.02
CA ALA A 109 -8.11 -5.13 8.05
C ALA A 109 -8.83 -5.87 6.92
N ASP A 110 -9.79 -6.73 7.26
CA ASP A 110 -10.63 -7.47 6.30
C ASP A 110 -11.45 -6.50 5.43
N ASN A 111 -12.11 -5.51 6.03
CA ASN A 111 -12.91 -4.50 5.33
C ASN A 111 -12.10 -3.62 4.35
N THR A 112 -10.79 -3.54 4.56
CA THR A 112 -9.89 -2.69 3.77
C THR A 112 -8.90 -3.51 2.94
N GLU A 113 -9.01 -4.84 2.90
CA GLU A 113 -8.04 -5.73 2.25
C GLU A 113 -6.59 -5.37 2.65
N SER A 114 -6.35 -5.28 3.95
CA SER A 114 -5.05 -4.94 4.54
C SER A 114 -4.65 -5.95 5.61
N SER A 115 -3.46 -5.80 6.20
CA SER A 115 -3.02 -6.61 7.34
C SER A 115 -3.30 -5.90 8.65
N THR A 116 -3.33 -6.61 9.78
CA THR A 116 -3.28 -5.92 11.08
C THR A 116 -1.87 -5.36 11.32
N VAL A 117 -1.76 -4.20 11.99
CA VAL A 117 -0.45 -3.59 12.35
C VAL A 117 0.46 -4.61 13.02
N ASN A 118 -0.08 -5.40 13.95
CA ASN A 118 0.66 -6.45 14.65
C ASN A 118 1.22 -7.52 13.70
N SER A 119 0.43 -7.95 12.72
CA SER A 119 0.89 -8.91 11.71
C SER A 119 1.94 -8.32 10.77
N LEU A 120 1.76 -7.05 10.39
CA LEU A 120 2.67 -6.37 9.45
C LEU A 120 4.04 -6.09 10.08
N LEU A 121 4.05 -5.72 11.38
CA LEU A 121 5.25 -5.38 12.12
C LEU A 121 5.83 -6.57 12.91
N HIS A 122 5.25 -7.76 12.77
CA HIS A 122 5.60 -8.96 13.54
C HIS A 122 5.59 -8.74 15.06
N LEU A 123 4.67 -7.88 15.53
CA LEU A 123 4.42 -7.64 16.94
C LEU A 123 3.42 -8.69 17.43
N PHE A 124 3.94 -9.86 17.77
CA PHE A 124 3.17 -10.92 18.40
C PHE A 124 3.40 -10.85 19.91
N ASP A 125 2.31 -10.73 20.67
CA ASP A 125 2.35 -10.98 22.12
C ASP A 125 2.57 -12.50 22.30
N ASP A 126 3.80 -12.85 22.67
CA ASP A 126 4.34 -14.16 23.07
C ASP A 126 3.72 -15.47 22.51
N PHE A 127 4.55 -16.11 21.67
CA PHE A 127 4.72 -17.53 21.28
C PHE A 127 3.50 -18.48 21.12
N GLU A 128 2.61 -18.65 22.09
CA GLU A 128 1.54 -19.68 22.02
C GLU A 128 0.42 -19.35 21.03
N SER A 129 0.19 -18.05 20.80
CA SER A 129 -0.91 -17.58 19.95
C SER A 129 -0.59 -17.69 18.45
N GLY A 130 0.69 -17.54 18.08
CA GLY A 130 1.16 -17.60 16.69
C GLY A 130 1.00 -19.00 16.09
N GLU A 131 1.37 -20.04 16.82
CA GLU A 131 1.26 -21.43 16.34
C GLU A 131 -0.20 -21.85 16.14
N LYS A 132 -1.10 -21.47 17.06
CA LYS A 132 -2.55 -21.71 16.93
C LYS A 132 -3.13 -20.98 15.71
N ARG A 133 -2.61 -19.79 15.36
CA ARG A 133 -3.07 -19.01 14.20
C ARG A 133 -2.56 -19.58 12.86
N LEU A 134 -1.30 -20.05 12.80
CA LEU A 134 -0.74 -20.74 11.64
C LEU A 134 -1.49 -22.04 11.34
N ARG A 135 -1.82 -22.84 12.37
CA ARG A 135 -2.64 -24.06 12.20
C ARG A 135 -4.05 -23.76 11.67
N ARG A 136 -4.67 -22.64 12.10
CA ARG A 136 -5.98 -22.20 11.58
C ARG A 136 -5.91 -21.74 10.11
N GLN A 137 -4.80 -21.15 9.68
CA GLN A 137 -4.62 -20.76 8.28
C GLN A 137 -4.35 -21.98 7.39
N ALA A 138 -3.53 -22.94 7.83
CA ALA A 138 -3.28 -24.19 7.11
C ALA A 138 -4.56 -25.02 6.90
N GLY A 139 -5.39 -25.19 7.95
CA GLY A 139 -6.65 -25.92 7.83
C GLY A 139 -7.71 -25.24 6.95
N LYS A 140 -7.60 -23.93 6.73
CA LYS A 140 -8.51 -23.18 5.82
C LYS A 140 -8.12 -23.36 4.36
N GLN A 141 -6.86 -23.71 4.07
CA GLN A 141 -6.37 -24.01 2.73
C GLN A 141 -6.82 -25.42 2.27
N GLU A 142 -6.84 -26.40 3.19
CA GLU A 142 -7.29 -27.77 2.91
C GLU A 142 -8.81 -27.88 2.70
N ALA A 143 -9.61 -27.07 3.40
CA ALA A 143 -11.06 -27.06 3.23
C ALA A 143 -11.53 -26.48 1.88
N VAL A 144 -10.70 -25.70 1.19
CA VAL A 144 -11.04 -25.13 -0.14
C VAL A 144 -10.70 -26.11 -1.28
N ASP A 145 -9.79 -27.06 -1.04
CA ASP A 145 -9.38 -28.06 -2.04
C ASP A 145 -10.25 -29.32 -2.01
N GLY A 146 -10.94 -29.59 -0.90
CA GLY A 146 -11.85 -30.74 -0.74
C GLY A 146 -13.24 -30.60 -1.40
N ASP A 147 -13.58 -29.43 -1.92
CA ASP A 147 -14.89 -29.12 -2.55
C ASP A 147 -14.81 -29.10 -4.09
N ARG A 148 -13.69 -29.57 -4.66
CA ARG A 148 -13.49 -29.83 -6.09
C ARG A 148 -13.32 -31.32 -6.36
N ILE A 149 -14.38 -32.10 -6.15
CA ILE A 149 -14.56 -33.42 -6.78
C ILE A 149 -15.99 -33.52 -7.28
#